data_AF-A0A3B9RU93-F1
#
_entry.id   AF-A0A3B9RU93-F1
#
_cell.length_a   1.000
_cell.length_b   1.000
_cell.length_c   1.000
_cell.angle_alpha   90.00
_cell.angle_beta   90.00
_cell.angle_gamma   90.00
#
_symmetry.space_group_name_H-M   'P 1'
#
loop_
_entity.id
_entity.type
_entity.pdbx_description
1 polymer ?
#
loop_
_entity_poly.entity_id
_entity_poly.type
_entity_poly.pdbx_seq_one_letter_code
_entity_poly.pdbx_strand_id
1 'polypeptide(L)'
;MKLVDVLTIVAILTGPIISVQIQKWLDKYKEIRAKRLDIVKTLMATRGTHVSFEHVRALNMIDIEFAGVDKVQQAWQAYLACLSEEEKHHSFETTQKWLEENDKLFIELLYCMMSHLGYEFDKSYLKKTVYRPKAYNDEEQYQQLIRRYVRDVINGKKIIPVAFNKNNKAD
;
A
#
# COMPACT_ATOMS: atom_id res chain seq x y z
N MET A 1 -55.16 31.77 9.52
CA MET A 1 -54.45 30.69 8.80
C MET A 1 -54.86 29.37 9.42
N LYS A 2 -55.14 28.35 8.60
CA LYS A 2 -55.42 27.01 9.14
C LYS A 2 -54.09 26.40 9.60
N LEU A 3 -54.13 25.54 10.61
CA LEU A 3 -52.95 24.80 11.11
C LEU A 3 -52.19 24.10 9.96
N VAL A 4 -52.95 23.59 8.99
CA VAL A 4 -52.43 22.93 7.79
C VAL A 4 -51.58 23.88 6.96
N ASP A 5 -51.98 25.13 6.76
CA ASP A 5 -51.23 26.10 5.95
C ASP A 5 -49.85 26.40 6.57
N VAL A 6 -49.82 26.54 7.90
CA VAL A 6 -48.59 26.76 8.67
C VAL A 6 -47.66 25.53 8.55
N LEU A 7 -48.20 24.32 8.70
CA LEU A 7 -47.44 23.08 8.54
C LEU A 7 -46.88 22.92 7.12
N THR A 8 -47.65 23.28 6.09
CA THR A 8 -47.24 23.15 4.69
C THR A 8 -46.10 24.11 4.37
N ILE A 9 -46.18 25.37 4.83
CA ILE A 9 -45.12 26.37 4.68
C ILE A 9 -43.84 25.92 5.39
N VAL A 10 -43.97 25.41 6.62
CA VAL A 10 -42.82 24.86 7.38
C VAL A 10 -42.19 23.68 6.64
N ALA A 11 -42.99 22.77 6.06
CA ALA A 11 -42.47 21.63 5.32
C ALA A 11 -41.71 22.03 4.05
N ILE A 12 -42.23 23.01 3.29
CA ILE A 12 -41.58 23.52 2.06
C ILE A 12 -40.23 24.18 2.38
N LEU A 13 -40.13 24.88 3.50
CA LEU A 13 -38.88 25.54 3.92
C LEU A 13 -37.87 24.56 4.55
N THR A 14 -38.34 23.59 5.33
CA THR A 14 -37.46 22.65 6.04
C THR A 14 -36.97 21.48 5.17
N GLY A 15 -37.75 21.07 4.17
CA GLY A 15 -37.39 19.98 3.25
C GLY A 15 -35.99 20.14 2.61
N PRO A 16 -35.68 21.28 1.96
CA PRO A 16 -34.36 21.52 1.36
C PRO A 16 -33.22 21.51 2.40
N ILE A 17 -33.45 22.08 3.59
CA ILE A 17 -32.43 22.13 4.64
C ILE A 17 -32.07 20.71 5.09
N ILE A 18 -33.06 19.89 5.39
CA ILE A 18 -32.85 18.49 5.81
C ILE A 18 -32.17 17.68 4.70
N SER A 19 -32.61 17.85 3.45
CA SER A 19 -32.01 17.18 2.29
C SER A 19 -30.52 17.49 2.15
N VAL A 20 -30.13 18.77 2.23
CA VAL A 20 -28.72 19.19 2.14
C VAL A 20 -27.89 18.65 3.30
N GLN A 21 -28.44 18.58 4.52
CA GLN A 21 -27.72 18.02 5.66
C GLN A 21 -27.49 16.52 5.51
N ILE A 22 -28.51 15.78 5.09
CA ILE A 22 -28.38 14.33 4.80
C ILE A 22 -27.35 14.12 3.69
N GLN A 23 -27.39 14.93 2.63
CA GLN A 23 -26.46 14.84 1.51
C GLN A 23 -25.01 15.04 1.98
N LYS A 24 -24.73 16.11 2.72
CA LYS A 24 -23.39 16.37 3.28
C LYS A 24 -22.88 15.25 4.17
N TRP A 25 -23.76 14.67 4.98
CA TRP A 25 -23.40 13.54 5.85
C TRP A 25 -23.03 12.30 5.03
N LEU A 26 -23.84 11.95 4.03
CA LEU A 26 -23.55 10.84 3.11
C LEU A 26 -22.26 11.07 2.32
N ASP A 27 -22.01 12.29 1.86
CA ASP A 27 -20.81 12.63 1.10
C ASP A 27 -19.56 12.50 1.96
N LYS A 28 -19.60 12.98 3.21
CA LYS A 28 -18.49 12.78 4.16
C LYS A 28 -18.21 11.29 4.41
N TYR A 29 -19.27 10.48 4.56
CA TYR A 29 -19.12 9.04 4.73
C TYR A 29 -18.47 8.38 3.49
N LYS A 30 -18.95 8.75 2.29
CA LYS A 30 -18.40 8.26 1.02
C LYS A 30 -16.94 8.67 0.84
N GLU A 31 -16.57 9.90 1.20
CA GLU A 31 -15.21 10.40 1.10
C GLU A 31 -14.24 9.61 1.99
N ILE A 32 -14.59 9.41 3.26
CA ILE A 32 -13.79 8.60 4.19
C ILE A 32 -13.63 7.17 3.68
N ARG A 33 -14.73 6.57 3.20
CA ARG A 33 -14.70 5.22 2.60
C ARG A 33 -13.81 5.18 1.36
N ALA A 34 -13.86 6.21 0.51
CA ALA A 34 -13.06 6.29 -0.71
C ALA A 34 -11.57 6.39 -0.41
N LYS A 35 -11.15 7.22 0.55
CA LYS A 35 -9.74 7.35 0.97
C LYS A 35 -9.18 6.05 1.53
N ARG A 36 -9.94 5.37 2.39
CA ARG A 36 -9.58 4.05 2.91
C ARG A 36 -9.46 3.00 1.80
N LEU A 37 -10.41 3.03 0.86
CA LEU A 37 -10.40 2.11 -0.27
C LEU A 37 -9.21 2.36 -1.21
N ASP A 38 -8.79 3.62 -1.36
CA ASP A 38 -7.61 3.99 -2.14
C ASP A 38 -6.34 3.34 -1.57
N ILE A 39 -6.09 3.52 -0.26
CA ILE A 39 -4.96 2.86 0.44
C ILE A 39 -4.97 1.35 0.19
N VAL A 40 -6.11 0.72 0.42
CA VAL A 40 -6.28 -0.73 0.26
C VAL A 40 -6.01 -1.19 -1.16
N LYS A 41 -6.52 -0.46 -2.17
CA LYS A 41 -6.27 -0.77 -3.59
C LYS A 41 -4.80 -0.63 -3.92
N THR A 42 -4.13 0.42 -3.44
CA THR A 42 -2.70 0.62 -3.64
C THR A 42 -1.89 -0.51 -3.03
N LEU A 43 -2.18 -0.89 -1.78
CA LEU A 43 -1.50 -2.02 -1.12
C LEU A 43 -1.77 -3.35 -1.83
N MET A 44 -2.99 -3.58 -2.32
CA MET A 44 -3.34 -4.75 -3.11
C MET A 44 -2.63 -4.80 -4.46
N ALA A 45 -2.49 -3.66 -5.15
CA ALA A 45 -1.81 -3.57 -6.43
C ALA A 45 -0.29 -3.75 -6.30
N THR A 46 0.27 -3.25 -5.20
CA THR A 46 1.71 -3.29 -4.90
C THR A 46 2.11 -4.42 -3.95
N ARG A 47 1.22 -5.37 -3.67
CA ARG A 47 1.51 -6.53 -2.80
C ARG A 47 2.60 -7.47 -3.30
N GLY A 48 3.04 -7.29 -4.56
CA GLY A 48 4.23 -7.96 -5.09
C GLY A 48 5.49 -7.12 -4.95
N THR A 49 5.38 -5.81 -4.71
CA THR A 49 6.46 -4.82 -4.78
C THR A 49 6.43 -3.90 -3.55
N HIS A 50 6.65 -4.50 -2.38
CA HIS A 50 6.52 -3.85 -1.07
C HIS A 50 7.44 -2.63 -0.86
N VAL A 51 8.54 -2.53 -1.63
CA VAL A 51 9.51 -1.42 -1.54
C VAL A 51 9.17 -0.24 -2.46
N SER A 52 8.08 -0.33 -3.23
CA SER A 52 7.67 0.76 -4.11
C SER A 52 7.21 1.99 -3.31
N PHE A 53 7.44 3.18 -3.87
CA PHE A 53 7.04 4.43 -3.22
C PHE A 53 5.54 4.48 -2.89
N GLU A 54 4.70 4.00 -3.81
CA GLU A 54 3.25 3.94 -3.63
C GLU A 54 2.85 3.02 -2.47
N HIS A 55 3.52 1.88 -2.32
CA HIS A 55 3.29 0.96 -1.22
C HIS A 55 3.59 1.61 0.13
N VAL A 56 4.80 2.15 0.28
CA VAL A 56 5.24 2.81 1.53
C VAL A 56 4.37 4.02 1.85
N ARG A 57 4.02 4.81 0.83
CA ARG A 57 3.09 5.94 1.00
C ARG A 57 1.74 5.48 1.52
N ALA A 58 1.17 4.41 0.95
CA ALA A 58 -0.12 3.88 1.39
C ALA A 58 -0.06 3.37 2.84
N LEU A 59 1.01 2.66 3.22
CA LEU A 59 1.23 2.22 4.60
C LEU A 59 1.27 3.41 5.58
N ASN A 60 2.02 4.45 5.24
CA ASN A 60 2.15 5.64 6.09
C ASN A 60 0.86 6.46 6.24
N MET A 61 -0.13 6.27 5.37
CA MET A 61 -1.44 6.92 5.50
C MET A 61 -2.42 6.15 6.40
N ILE A 62 -2.09 4.91 6.80
CA ILE A 62 -2.99 4.07 7.61
C ILE A 62 -3.35 4.76 8.92
N ASP A 63 -2.38 5.34 9.64
CA ASP A 63 -2.61 5.97 10.94
C ASP A 63 -3.58 7.16 10.87
N ILE A 64 -3.64 7.83 9.71
CA ILE A 64 -4.54 8.97 9.47
C ILE A 64 -5.91 8.48 9.02
N GLU A 65 -5.98 7.68 7.96
CA GLU A 65 -7.26 7.33 7.32
C GLU A 65 -8.02 6.23 8.07
N PHE A 66 -7.33 5.37 8.81
CA PHE A 66 -7.91 4.33 9.68
C PHE A 66 -7.87 4.69 11.17
N ALA A 67 -7.70 5.97 11.50
CA ALA A 67 -7.84 6.45 12.87
C ALA A 67 -9.18 6.01 13.51
N GLY A 68 -9.11 5.44 14.70
CA GLY A 68 -10.27 4.92 15.44
C GLY A 68 -10.79 3.56 14.95
N VAL A 69 -10.03 2.85 14.12
CA VAL A 69 -10.33 1.48 13.69
C VAL A 69 -9.34 0.51 14.35
N ASP A 70 -9.62 0.16 15.61
CA ASP A 70 -8.68 -0.57 16.48
C ASP A 70 -8.10 -1.84 15.85
N LYS A 71 -8.93 -2.65 15.18
CA LYS A 71 -8.48 -3.90 14.54
C LYS A 71 -7.42 -3.64 13.44
N VAL A 72 -7.61 -2.58 12.65
CA VAL A 72 -6.67 -2.22 11.59
C VAL A 72 -5.40 -1.63 12.19
N GLN A 73 -5.53 -0.76 13.19
CA GLN A 73 -4.38 -0.14 13.85
C GLN A 73 -3.50 -1.16 14.57
N GLN A 74 -4.10 -2.14 15.25
CA GLN A 74 -3.35 -3.23 15.90
C GLN A 74 -2.61 -4.10 14.88
N ALA A 75 -3.27 -4.48 13.78
CA ALA A 75 -2.63 -5.24 12.71
C ALA A 75 -1.50 -4.45 12.04
N TRP A 76 -1.66 -3.14 11.86
CA TRP A 76 -0.64 -2.26 11.32
C TRP A 76 0.57 -2.17 12.24
N GLN A 77 0.36 -1.95 13.54
CA GLN A 77 1.44 -1.90 14.53
C GLN A 77 2.23 -3.21 14.58
N ALA A 78 1.56 -4.36 14.55
CA ALA A 78 2.22 -5.66 14.51
C ALA A 78 3.08 -5.82 13.23
N TYR A 79 2.54 -5.42 12.08
CA TYR A 79 3.26 -5.46 10.81
C TYR A 79 4.46 -4.50 10.79
N LEU A 80 4.29 -3.27 11.27
CA LEU A 80 5.35 -2.26 11.36
C LEU A 80 6.48 -2.69 12.31
N ALA A 81 6.15 -3.34 13.43
CA ALA A 81 7.15 -3.91 14.34
C ALA A 81 8.00 -4.97 13.63
N CYS A 82 7.37 -5.87 12.88
CA CYS A 82 8.06 -6.88 12.08
C CYS A 82 8.95 -6.24 10.99
N LEU A 83 8.47 -5.22 10.27
CA LEU A 83 9.27 -4.48 9.30
C LEU A 83 10.50 -3.82 9.93
N SER A 84 10.36 -3.31 11.15
CA SER A 84 11.46 -2.66 11.88
C SER A 84 12.52 -3.65 12.40
N GLU A 85 12.21 -4.95 12.42
CA GLU A 85 13.15 -6.00 12.83
C GLU A 85 14.08 -6.48 11.71
N GLU A 86 13.84 -6.07 10.46
CA GLU A 86 14.57 -6.52 9.26
C GLU A 86 16.10 -6.45 9.41
N GLU A 87 16.62 -5.40 10.08
CA GLU A 87 18.06 -5.18 10.25
C GLU A 87 18.78 -6.24 11.11
N LYS A 88 18.03 -7.09 11.83
CA LYS A 88 18.60 -8.07 12.78
C LYS A 88 18.87 -9.45 12.15
N HIS A 89 18.52 -9.66 10.88
CA HIS A 89 18.64 -10.97 10.24
C HIS A 89 20.01 -11.16 9.57
N HIS A 90 20.91 -11.88 10.24
CA HIS A 90 22.25 -12.18 9.73
C HIS A 90 22.37 -13.58 9.08
N SER A 91 21.40 -14.47 9.31
CA SER A 91 21.38 -15.84 8.78
C SER A 91 20.25 -16.05 7.78
N PHE A 92 20.47 -16.93 6.79
CA PHE A 92 19.49 -17.31 5.78
C PHE A 92 18.20 -17.86 6.39
N GLU A 93 18.30 -18.74 7.40
CA GLU A 93 17.12 -19.35 8.05
C GLU A 93 16.28 -18.31 8.81
N THR A 94 16.94 -17.35 9.49
CA THR A 94 16.25 -16.27 10.19
C THR A 94 15.57 -15.32 9.21
N THR A 95 16.20 -15.08 8.05
CA THR A 95 15.62 -14.25 6.98
C THR A 95 14.38 -14.89 6.38
N GLN A 96 14.39 -16.21 6.14
CA GLN A 96 13.22 -16.90 5.61
C GLN A 96 12.04 -16.91 6.60
N LYS A 97 12.30 -17.18 7.88
CA LYS A 97 11.26 -17.10 8.93
C LYS A 97 10.65 -15.71 9.03
N TRP A 98 11.49 -14.67 8.94
CA TRP A 98 11.00 -13.30 8.92
C TRP A 98 10.14 -13.00 7.70
N LEU A 99 10.54 -13.43 6.49
CA LEU A 99 9.75 -13.24 5.27
C LEU A 99 8.35 -13.88 5.39
N GLU A 100 8.29 -15.10 5.92
CA GLU A 100 7.02 -15.81 6.11
C GLU A 100 6.11 -15.11 7.14
N GLU A 101 6.67 -14.60 8.24
CA GLU A 101 5.92 -13.86 9.25
C GLU A 101 5.51 -12.47 8.74
N ASN A 102 6.38 -11.80 7.98
CA ASN A 102 6.12 -10.51 7.35
C ASN A 102 4.92 -10.61 6.39
N ASP A 103 4.93 -11.61 5.50
CA ASP A 103 3.83 -11.90 4.58
C ASP A 103 2.53 -12.18 5.35
N LYS A 104 2.60 -12.98 6.41
CA LYS A 104 1.44 -13.33 7.23
C LYS A 104 0.83 -12.09 7.90
N LEU A 105 1.65 -11.22 8.50
CA LEU A 105 1.20 -9.99 9.14
C LEU A 105 0.64 -8.98 8.13
N PHE A 106 1.25 -8.89 6.95
CA PHE A 106 0.74 -8.05 5.86
C PHE A 106 -0.64 -8.53 5.37
N ILE A 107 -0.82 -9.84 5.22
CA ILE A 107 -2.12 -10.42 4.83
C ILE A 107 -3.17 -10.20 5.93
N GLU A 108 -2.80 -10.29 7.20
CA GLU A 108 -3.69 -9.97 8.33
C GLU A 108 -4.15 -8.51 8.27
N LEU A 109 -3.22 -7.60 8.04
CA LEU A 109 -3.49 -6.18 7.91
C LEU A 109 -4.47 -5.90 6.76
N LEU A 110 -4.22 -6.46 5.58
CA LEU A 110 -5.13 -6.34 4.43
C LEU A 110 -6.51 -6.91 4.74
N TYR A 111 -6.58 -8.08 5.38
CA TYR A 111 -7.83 -8.71 5.77
C TYR A 111 -8.64 -7.79 6.70
N CYS A 112 -8.02 -7.25 7.76
CA CYS A 112 -8.68 -6.33 8.68
C CYS A 112 -9.21 -5.07 7.98
N MET A 113 -8.44 -4.46 7.07
CA MET A 113 -8.91 -3.29 6.30
C MET A 113 -10.10 -3.62 5.40
N MET A 114 -10.02 -4.74 4.67
CA MET A 114 -11.07 -5.18 3.76
C MET A 114 -12.36 -5.51 4.50
N SER A 115 -12.26 -6.24 5.62
CA SER A 115 -13.42 -6.54 6.48
C SER A 115 -14.06 -5.28 7.05
N HIS A 116 -13.26 -4.29 7.47
CA HIS A 116 -13.79 -2.99 7.92
C HIS A 116 -14.54 -2.24 6.83
N LEU A 117 -14.10 -2.38 5.58
CA LEU A 117 -14.79 -1.83 4.41
C LEU A 117 -15.97 -2.69 3.95
N GLY A 118 -16.27 -3.81 4.60
CA GLY A 118 -17.38 -4.70 4.26
C GLY A 118 -17.12 -5.59 3.04
N TYR A 119 -15.86 -5.87 2.74
CA TYR A 119 -15.49 -6.86 1.74
C TYR A 119 -15.18 -8.21 2.38
N GLU A 120 -15.69 -9.29 1.79
CA GLU A 120 -15.45 -10.66 2.23
C GLU A 120 -14.33 -11.28 1.37
N PHE A 121 -13.22 -11.63 2.01
CA PHE A 121 -12.08 -12.28 1.37
C PHE A 121 -11.54 -13.38 2.28
N ASP A 122 -11.12 -14.49 1.67
CA ASP A 122 -10.34 -15.51 2.37
C ASP A 122 -8.86 -15.08 2.43
N LYS A 123 -8.24 -15.19 3.60
CA LYS A 123 -6.80 -14.96 3.79
C LYS A 123 -5.96 -15.84 2.86
N SER A 124 -6.41 -17.07 2.58
CA SER A 124 -5.72 -17.98 1.67
C SER A 124 -5.71 -17.46 0.22
N TYR A 125 -6.79 -16.79 -0.19
CA TYR A 125 -6.91 -16.17 -1.50
C TYR A 125 -5.96 -14.98 -1.64
N LEU A 126 -5.88 -14.12 -0.61
CA LEU A 126 -4.96 -12.98 -0.60
C LEU A 126 -3.49 -13.42 -0.74
N LYS A 127 -3.11 -14.53 -0.09
CA LYS A 127 -1.74 -15.06 -0.14
C LYS A 127 -1.37 -15.65 -1.51
N LYS A 128 -2.30 -16.34 -2.18
CA LYS A 128 -1.99 -17.11 -3.40
C LYS A 128 -2.13 -16.33 -4.71
N THR A 129 -2.84 -15.21 -4.72
CA THR A 129 -3.26 -14.55 -5.98
C THR A 129 -2.34 -13.44 -6.48
N VAL A 130 -1.11 -13.34 -5.98
CA VAL A 130 -0.17 -12.29 -6.43
C VAL A 130 0.40 -12.63 -7.81
N TYR A 131 0.15 -11.78 -8.81
CA TYR A 131 0.84 -11.82 -10.08
C TYR A 131 2.07 -10.91 -10.02
N ARG A 132 3.27 -11.50 -10.10
CA ARG A 132 4.53 -10.77 -10.24
C ARG A 132 5.29 -11.36 -11.43
N PRO A 133 5.34 -10.68 -12.58
CA PRO A 133 6.03 -11.19 -13.76
C PRO A 133 7.51 -11.39 -13.47
N LYS A 134 8.11 -12.47 -13.98
CA LYS A 134 9.57 -12.69 -13.85
C LYS A 134 10.38 -11.50 -14.38
N ALA A 135 9.96 -10.91 -15.50
CA ALA A 135 10.61 -9.74 -16.09
C ALA A 135 10.75 -8.56 -15.11
N TYR A 136 9.72 -8.27 -14.29
CA TYR A 136 9.82 -7.21 -13.29
C TYR A 136 10.80 -7.54 -12.16
N ASN A 137 10.89 -8.82 -11.75
CA ASN A 137 11.88 -9.25 -10.77
C ASN A 137 13.30 -9.10 -11.33
N ASP A 138 13.50 -9.55 -12.56
CA ASP A 138 14.80 -9.53 -13.21
C ASP A 138 15.26 -8.09 -13.43
N GLU A 139 14.39 -7.20 -13.94
CA GLU A 139 14.68 -5.78 -14.10
C GLU A 139 15.04 -5.10 -12.77
N GLU A 140 14.30 -5.37 -11.70
CA GLU A 140 14.58 -4.82 -10.38
C GLU A 140 15.94 -5.30 -9.85
N GLN A 141 16.24 -6.59 -9.99
CA GLN A 141 17.54 -7.15 -9.62
C GLN A 141 18.69 -6.55 -10.44
N TYR A 142 18.53 -6.41 -11.76
CA TYR A 142 19.53 -5.79 -12.63
C TYR A 142 19.76 -4.32 -12.24
N GLN A 143 18.72 -3.55 -11.99
CA GLN A 143 18.86 -2.17 -11.55
C GLN A 143 19.59 -2.07 -10.20
N GLN A 144 19.28 -2.94 -9.24
CA GLN A 144 19.98 -2.96 -7.96
C GLN A 144 21.46 -3.31 -8.11
N LEU A 145 21.78 -4.30 -8.95
CA LEU A 145 23.16 -4.69 -9.24
C LEU A 145 23.96 -3.54 -9.87
N ILE A 146 23.38 -2.87 -10.87
CA ILE A 146 24.01 -1.71 -11.52
C ILE A 146 24.23 -0.58 -10.52
N ARG A 147 23.22 -0.21 -9.72
CA ARG A 147 23.35 0.87 -8.71
C ARG A 147 24.44 0.56 -7.68
N ARG A 148 24.54 -0.70 -7.22
CA ARG A 148 25.62 -1.13 -6.32
C ARG A 148 26.98 -1.07 -7.01
N TYR A 149 27.09 -1.55 -8.24
CA TYR A 149 28.34 -1.53 -8.99
C TYR A 149 28.82 -0.10 -9.27
N VAL A 150 27.94 0.81 -9.68
CA VAL A 150 28.25 2.23 -9.90
C VAL A 150 28.72 2.88 -8.60
N ARG A 151 28.05 2.62 -7.47
CA ARG A 151 28.48 3.07 -6.13
C ARG A 151 29.90 2.60 -5.82
N ASP A 152 30.21 1.33 -6.07
CA ASP A 152 31.54 0.76 -5.82
C ASP A 152 32.62 1.38 -6.71
N VAL A 153 32.29 1.68 -7.97
CA VAL A 153 33.20 2.38 -8.90
C VAL A 153 33.48 3.81 -8.43
N ILE A 154 32.45 4.58 -8.07
CA ILE A 154 32.60 5.96 -7.56
C ILE A 154 33.45 5.98 -6.29
N ASN A 155 33.29 4.98 -5.42
CA ASN A 155 34.08 4.84 -4.19
C ASN A 155 35.48 4.23 -4.41
N GLY A 156 35.90 3.97 -5.66
CA GLY A 156 37.21 3.41 -5.98
C GLY A 156 37.39 1.93 -5.60
N LYS A 157 36.32 1.22 -5.23
CA LYS A 157 36.35 -0.21 -4.85
C LYS A 157 36.33 -1.15 -6.07
N LYS A 158 35.82 -0.68 -7.21
CA LYS A 158 35.75 -1.43 -8.47
C LYS A 158 36.17 -0.56 -9.66
N ILE A 159 36.63 -1.20 -10.73
CA ILE A 159 37.01 -0.55 -11.99
C ILE A 159 36.06 -0.97 -13.10
N ILE A 160 35.82 -0.07 -14.06
CA ILE A 160 35.08 -0.38 -15.29
C ILE A 160 36.09 -0.97 -16.29
N PRO A 161 35.97 -2.24 -16.69
CA PRO A 161 36.87 -2.81 -17.68
C PRO A 161 36.56 -2.22 -19.07
N VAL A 162 37.57 -1.65 -19.72
CA VAL A 162 37.48 -1.14 -21.09
C VAL A 162 38.46 -1.92 -21.96
N ALA A 163 37.95 -2.55 -23.02
CA ALA A 163 38.77 -3.22 -24.03
C ALA A 163 38.77 -2.40 -25.34
N PHE A 164 39.95 -2.09 -25.86
CA PHE A 164 40.09 -1.45 -27.16
C PHE A 164 40.14 -2.52 -28.25
N ASN A 165 39.11 -2.60 -29.09
CA ASN A 165 39.15 -3.44 -30.27
C ASN A 165 39.81 -2.69 -31.43
N LYS A 166 41.05 -3.06 -31.80
CA LYS A 166 41.68 -2.58 -33.02
C LYS A 166 40.99 -3.28 -34.20
N ASN A 167 40.03 -2.60 -34.84
CA ASN A 167 39.59 -2.97 -36.17
C ASN A 167 40.77 -2.77 -37.14
N ASN A 168 41.55 -3.82 -37.37
CA ASN A 168 42.53 -3.88 -38.45
C ASN A 168 41.77 -3.93 -39.79
N LYS A 169 41.53 -2.75 -40.37
CA LYS A 169 41.42 -2.56 -41.81
C LYS A 169 42.16 -1.29 -42.18
N ALA A 170 43.39 -1.47 -42.63
CA ALA A 170 44.10 -0.55 -43.50
C ALA A 170 44.98 -1.43 -44.39
N ASP A 171 44.47 -1.63 -45.60
CA ASP A 171 45.11 -1.83 -46.91
C ASP A 171 46.56 -2.35 -46.96
#